data_AF-A0A957KVT2-F1
#
_entry.id   AF-A0A957KVT2-F1
#
_cell.length_a   1.000
_cell.length_b   1.000
_cell.length_c   1.000
_cell.angle_alpha   90.00
_cell.angle_beta   90.00
_cell.angle_gamma   90.00
#
_symmetry.space_group_name_H-M   'P 1'
#
loop_
_entity.id
_entity.type
_entity.pdbx_description
1 polymer ?
#
loop_
_entity_poly.entity_id
_entity_poly.type
_entity_poly.pdbx_seq_one_letter_code
_entity_poly.pdbx_strand_id
1 'polypeptide(L)'
;MKTRFYERTAYHLSDQPVPSCFLRLDDVFDRRFTAYEEAYNHPCVIMAESLCARMADVEMFAFLIEDARKRHTVDPKAEEKTAILTRSFLVGYLGAGRALLDVGASILSGLYALPMTGAEMTFANGDFWHQLVSRAPNVHRRYHPLRLFITEFLRWTTESAHRIPPIVVIENQFGKYAPRDTRLQVFDDPQLTLPQMSDATLHMRWIDPLALHDRWKPNFMLLCDKLAVDLEKALEQPGRIA
;
A
#
# COMPACT_ATOMS: atom_id res chain seq x y z
N MET A 1 14.38 -24.31 -8.74
CA MET A 1 15.19 -23.59 -7.74
C MET A 1 14.39 -22.44 -7.11
N LYS A 2 14.26 -22.36 -5.78
CA LYS A 2 13.56 -21.24 -5.11
C LYS A 2 14.31 -19.92 -5.31
N THR A 3 13.60 -18.89 -5.76
CA THR A 3 14.14 -17.54 -5.94
C THR A 3 14.22 -16.78 -4.62
N ARG A 4 13.30 -17.12 -3.69
CA ARG A 4 13.14 -16.51 -2.36
C ARG A 4 13.11 -14.99 -2.39
N PHE A 5 12.45 -14.41 -3.39
CA PHE A 5 12.42 -12.96 -3.58
C PHE A 5 11.89 -12.21 -2.35
N TYR A 6 11.03 -12.84 -1.54
CA TYR A 6 10.51 -12.28 -0.30
C TYR A 6 11.60 -12.09 0.79
N GLU A 7 12.70 -12.85 0.76
CA GLU A 7 13.83 -12.67 1.70
C GLU A 7 14.61 -11.36 1.45
N ARG A 8 14.42 -10.70 0.29
CA ARG A 8 15.01 -9.40 -0.03
C ARG A 8 14.08 -8.21 0.26
N THR A 9 13.02 -8.45 1.02
CA THR A 9 12.00 -7.45 1.36
C THR A 9 11.98 -7.20 2.86
N ALA A 10 11.16 -6.23 3.30
CA ALA A 10 10.96 -5.96 4.72
C ALA A 10 10.43 -7.17 5.51
N TYR A 11 9.83 -8.17 4.86
CA TYR A 11 9.46 -9.42 5.53
C TYR A 11 10.64 -10.13 6.18
N HIS A 12 11.85 -10.02 5.62
CA HIS A 12 13.04 -10.61 6.22
C HIS A 12 13.46 -9.93 7.54
N LEU A 13 13.02 -8.68 7.74
CA LEU A 13 13.33 -7.88 8.91
C LEU A 13 12.26 -8.00 10.00
N SER A 14 11.17 -8.74 9.75
CA SER A 14 10.02 -8.81 10.64
C SER A 14 9.62 -10.26 10.93
N ASP A 15 9.03 -10.51 12.09
CA ASP A 15 8.42 -11.81 12.41
C ASP A 15 7.05 -12.03 11.73
N GLN A 16 6.63 -11.11 10.84
CA GLN A 16 5.37 -11.23 10.12
C GLN A 16 5.45 -12.34 9.07
N PRO A 17 4.41 -13.18 8.95
CA PRO A 17 4.40 -14.24 7.95
C PRO A 17 4.32 -13.63 6.55
N VAL A 18 5.17 -14.13 5.65
CA VAL A 18 5.08 -13.79 4.22
C VAL A 18 3.71 -14.25 3.68
N PRO A 19 2.97 -13.38 2.95
CA PRO A 19 1.72 -13.75 2.32
C PRO A 19 1.82 -15.01 1.45
N SER A 20 0.81 -15.88 1.54
CA SER A 20 0.80 -17.18 0.87
C SER A 20 0.88 -17.09 -0.66
N CYS A 21 0.39 -16.00 -1.26
CA CYS A 21 0.51 -15.79 -2.71
C CYS A 21 1.96 -15.63 -3.16
N PHE A 22 2.82 -15.00 -2.36
CA PHE A 22 4.24 -14.87 -2.70
C PHE A 22 4.99 -16.19 -2.52
N LEU A 23 4.68 -16.95 -1.48
CA LEU A 23 5.23 -18.29 -1.29
C LEU A 23 4.84 -19.23 -2.44
N ARG A 24 3.56 -19.20 -2.85
CA ARG A 24 3.07 -19.96 -4.00
C ARG A 24 3.75 -19.56 -5.29
N LEU A 25 3.95 -18.26 -5.52
CA LEU A 25 4.61 -17.75 -6.71
C LEU A 25 6.09 -18.17 -6.77
N ASP A 26 6.79 -18.19 -5.63
CA ASP A 26 8.15 -18.72 -5.53
C ASP A 26 8.21 -20.23 -5.84
N ASP A 27 7.22 -21.02 -5.39
CA ASP A 27 7.10 -22.44 -5.76
C ASP A 27 6.85 -22.63 -7.27
N VAL A 28 6.13 -21.72 -7.91
CA VAL A 28 5.91 -21.75 -9.37
C VAL A 28 7.22 -21.43 -10.11
N PHE A 29 7.97 -20.42 -9.67
CA PHE A 29 9.29 -20.11 -10.22
C PHE A 29 10.28 -21.26 -10.03
N ASP A 30 10.23 -21.92 -8.86
CA ASP A 30 11.07 -23.09 -8.55
C ASP A 30 10.89 -24.24 -9.54
N ARG A 31 9.65 -24.47 -9.98
CA ARG A 31 9.34 -25.49 -11.00
C ARG A 31 9.67 -25.04 -12.41
N ARG A 32 9.63 -23.74 -12.69
CA ARG A 32 9.77 -23.20 -14.05
C ARG A 32 11.21 -23.00 -14.47
N PHE A 33 12.07 -22.55 -13.56
CA PHE A 33 13.46 -22.18 -13.85
C PHE A 33 14.43 -23.22 -13.30
N THR A 34 15.37 -23.62 -14.15
CA THR A 34 16.42 -24.58 -13.80
C THR A 34 17.70 -23.90 -13.32
N ALA A 35 18.00 -22.71 -13.82
CA ALA A 35 19.17 -21.91 -13.47
C ALA A 35 18.80 -20.59 -12.76
N TYR A 36 19.68 -20.14 -11.87
CA TYR A 36 19.49 -18.90 -11.08
C TYR A 36 19.46 -17.67 -11.98
N GLU A 37 20.41 -17.58 -12.91
CA GLU A 37 20.57 -16.45 -13.83
C GLU A 37 19.35 -16.29 -14.74
N GLU A 38 18.75 -17.40 -15.17
CA GLU A 38 17.51 -17.39 -15.96
C GLU A 38 16.33 -16.83 -15.16
N ALA A 39 16.17 -17.28 -13.91
CA ALA A 39 15.10 -16.82 -13.04
C ALA A 39 15.22 -15.32 -12.72
N TYR A 40 16.43 -14.85 -12.36
CA TYR A 40 16.64 -13.47 -11.91
C TYR A 40 16.48 -12.45 -13.02
N ASN A 41 16.73 -12.84 -14.27
CA ASN A 41 16.53 -11.98 -15.42
C ASN A 41 15.11 -12.06 -15.99
N HIS A 42 14.26 -12.96 -15.49
CA HIS A 42 12.91 -13.13 -16.02
C HIS A 42 11.98 -12.00 -15.53
N PRO A 43 11.27 -11.27 -16.42
CA PRO A 43 10.44 -10.13 -16.04
C PRO A 43 9.39 -10.43 -14.96
N CYS A 44 8.76 -11.60 -14.99
CA CYS A 44 7.80 -12.00 -13.94
C CYS A 44 8.43 -12.09 -12.54
N VAL A 45 9.69 -12.50 -12.42
CA VAL A 45 10.37 -12.57 -11.11
C VAL A 45 10.64 -11.17 -10.58
N ILE A 46 11.08 -10.26 -11.44
CA ILE A 46 11.29 -8.84 -11.11
C ILE A 46 9.97 -8.17 -10.69
N MET A 47 8.89 -8.43 -11.43
CA MET A 47 7.55 -7.94 -11.12
C MET A 47 7.04 -8.50 -9.77
N ALA A 48 7.24 -9.79 -9.53
CA ALA A 48 6.86 -10.47 -8.29
C ALA A 48 7.61 -9.89 -7.07
N GLU A 49 8.93 -9.73 -7.20
CA GLU A 49 9.76 -9.13 -6.15
C GLU A 49 9.33 -7.70 -5.85
N SER A 50 9.09 -6.89 -6.89
CA SER A 50 8.61 -5.52 -6.73
C SER A 50 7.26 -5.45 -6.02
N LEU A 51 6.32 -6.33 -6.40
CA LEU A 51 5.01 -6.43 -5.76
C LEU A 51 5.14 -6.83 -4.28
N CYS A 52 5.96 -7.83 -4.00
CA CYS A 52 6.21 -8.33 -2.66
C CYS A 52 6.87 -7.27 -1.77
N ALA A 53 7.89 -6.59 -2.29
CA ALA A 53 8.60 -5.53 -1.58
C ALA A 53 7.64 -4.40 -1.17
N ARG A 54 6.77 -3.94 -2.08
CA ARG A 54 5.81 -2.88 -1.75
C ARG A 54 4.76 -3.30 -0.74
N MET A 55 4.29 -4.56 -0.80
CA MET A 55 3.40 -5.08 0.25
C MET A 55 4.11 -5.20 1.60
N ALA A 56 5.36 -5.66 1.61
CA ALA A 56 6.18 -5.72 2.82
C ALA A 56 6.38 -4.33 3.43
N ASP A 57 6.61 -3.30 2.61
CA ASP A 57 6.73 -1.91 3.06
C ASP A 57 5.42 -1.40 3.71
N VAL A 58 4.26 -1.74 3.14
CA VAL A 58 2.94 -1.39 3.71
C VAL A 58 2.78 -2.01 5.11
N GLU A 59 3.07 -3.30 5.26
CA GLU A 59 2.96 -3.98 6.56
C GLU A 59 4.02 -3.48 7.56
N MET A 60 5.24 -3.20 7.11
CA MET A 60 6.30 -2.63 7.93
C MET A 60 5.87 -1.28 8.51
N PHE A 61 5.32 -0.37 7.71
CA PHE A 61 4.86 0.92 8.23
C PHE A 61 3.66 0.78 9.18
N ALA A 62 2.74 -0.17 8.93
CA ALA A 62 1.66 -0.45 9.88
C ALA A 62 2.21 -0.96 11.22
N PHE A 63 3.17 -1.88 11.18
CA PHE A 63 3.89 -2.36 12.36
C PHE A 63 4.60 -1.23 13.10
N LEU A 64 5.30 -0.34 12.40
CA LEU A 64 5.99 0.81 13.01
C LEU A 64 5.01 1.76 13.72
N ILE A 65 3.81 1.98 13.16
CA ILE A 65 2.76 2.75 13.82
C ILE A 65 2.31 2.04 15.11
N GLU A 66 2.04 0.74 15.05
CA GLU A 66 1.61 -0.04 16.22
C GLU A 66 2.69 -0.11 17.31
N ASP A 67 3.94 -0.36 16.92
CA ASP A 67 5.09 -0.45 17.81
C ASP A 67 5.40 0.90 18.50
N ALA A 68 5.36 2.01 17.76
CA ALA A 68 5.47 3.35 18.33
C ALA A 68 4.40 3.58 19.42
N ARG A 69 3.20 3.05 19.20
CA ARG A 69 2.09 3.12 20.16
C ARG A 69 2.21 2.13 21.32
N LYS A 70 3.07 1.13 21.28
CA LYS A 70 3.29 0.23 22.43
C LYS A 70 4.42 0.72 23.33
N ARG A 71 5.54 1.17 22.75
CA ARG A 71 6.79 1.51 23.47
C ARG A 71 6.72 2.72 24.40
N HIS A 72 5.75 3.61 24.19
CA HIS A 72 5.69 4.91 24.84
C HIS A 72 4.49 5.08 25.78
N THR A 73 4.04 3.97 26.35
CA THR A 73 2.86 3.89 27.24
C THR A 73 3.11 4.37 28.67
N VAL A 74 4.36 4.57 29.10
CA VAL A 74 4.72 4.79 30.51
C VAL A 74 5.30 6.19 30.80
N ASP A 75 5.70 6.96 29.78
CA ASP A 75 6.34 8.27 29.94
C ASP A 75 5.53 9.40 29.28
N PRO A 76 5.04 10.41 30.03
CA PRO A 76 4.33 11.57 29.49
C PRO A 76 5.12 12.36 28.43
N LYS A 77 6.47 12.42 28.52
CA LYS A 77 7.30 13.03 27.47
C LYS A 77 7.36 12.16 26.20
N ALA A 78 7.11 10.87 26.35
CA ALA A 78 7.06 9.93 25.23
C ALA A 78 5.70 9.95 24.51
N GLU A 79 4.66 10.52 25.10
CA GLU A 79 3.35 10.68 24.43
C GLU A 79 3.45 11.61 23.21
N GLU A 80 4.16 12.73 23.33
CA GLU A 80 4.41 13.64 22.21
C GLU A 80 5.21 12.92 21.11
N LYS A 81 6.24 12.17 21.49
CA LYS A 81 7.02 11.35 20.56
C LYS A 81 6.17 10.33 19.82
N THR A 82 5.22 9.68 20.50
CA THR A 82 4.29 8.72 19.87
C THR A 82 3.45 9.41 18.79
N ALA A 83 2.92 10.59 19.10
CA ALA A 83 2.10 11.38 18.18
C ALA A 83 2.90 11.82 16.95
N ILE A 84 4.16 12.23 17.12
CA ILE A 84 5.08 12.54 16.01
C ILE A 84 5.29 11.31 15.14
N LEU A 85 5.74 10.20 15.73
CA LEU A 85 6.08 8.97 15.01
C LEU A 85 4.87 8.40 14.26
N THR A 86 3.69 8.38 14.88
CA THR A 86 2.45 7.89 14.25
C THR A 86 2.16 8.64 12.95
N ARG A 87 2.34 9.97 12.93
CA ARG A 87 2.09 10.79 11.74
C ARG A 87 3.14 10.59 10.67
N SER A 88 4.41 10.60 11.05
CA SER A 88 5.52 10.35 10.12
C SER A 88 5.42 8.98 9.47
N PHE A 89 5.12 7.93 10.25
CA PHE A 89 4.95 6.58 9.73
C PHE A 89 3.67 6.43 8.91
N LEU A 90 2.59 7.16 9.21
CA LEU A 90 1.41 7.18 8.36
C LEU A 90 1.68 7.76 6.97
N VAL A 91 2.49 8.82 6.87
CA VAL A 91 2.93 9.34 5.56
C VAL A 91 3.69 8.25 4.79
N GLY A 92 4.62 7.55 5.46
CA GLY A 92 5.33 6.40 4.89
C GLY A 92 4.39 5.28 4.44
N TYR A 93 3.40 4.93 5.27
CA TYR A 93 2.38 3.93 4.98
C TYR A 93 1.56 4.28 3.72
N LEU A 94 1.10 5.52 3.61
CA LEU A 94 0.36 6.00 2.44
C LEU A 94 1.25 5.97 1.18
N GLY A 95 2.51 6.36 1.30
CA GLY A 95 3.50 6.27 0.21
C GLY A 95 3.75 4.82 -0.24
N ALA A 96 3.94 3.90 0.70
CA ALA A 96 4.13 2.48 0.42
C ALA A 96 2.90 1.87 -0.27
N GLY A 97 1.69 2.18 0.21
CA GLY A 97 0.46 1.72 -0.41
C GLY A 97 0.25 2.30 -1.80
N ARG A 98 0.61 3.57 -2.04
CA ARG A 98 0.60 4.17 -3.38
C ARG A 98 1.54 3.44 -4.32
N ALA A 99 2.77 3.18 -3.87
CA ALA A 99 3.77 2.46 -4.64
C ALA A 99 3.32 1.02 -4.95
N LEU A 100 2.63 0.34 -4.02
CA LEU A 100 2.02 -0.97 -4.26
C LEU A 100 0.97 -0.91 -5.38
N LEU A 101 0.09 0.11 -5.37
CA LEU A 101 -0.90 0.30 -6.42
C LEU A 101 -0.27 0.61 -7.78
N ASP A 102 0.77 1.45 -7.82
CA ASP A 102 1.46 1.80 -9.07
C ASP A 102 2.26 0.60 -9.64
N VAL A 103 2.87 -0.22 -8.79
CA VAL A 103 3.46 -1.52 -9.20
C VAL A 103 2.39 -2.45 -9.75
N GLY A 104 1.23 -2.55 -9.10
CA GLY A 104 0.11 -3.36 -9.60
C GLY A 104 -0.38 -2.91 -10.98
N ALA A 105 -0.50 -1.61 -11.20
CA ALA A 105 -0.86 -1.05 -12.50
C ALA A 105 0.22 -1.33 -13.55
N SER A 106 1.50 -1.18 -13.21
CA SER A 106 2.63 -1.47 -14.10
C SER A 106 2.72 -2.95 -14.48
N ILE A 107 2.45 -3.86 -13.55
CA ILE A 107 2.37 -5.31 -13.82
C ILE A 107 1.26 -5.59 -14.83
N LEU A 108 0.05 -5.07 -14.61
CA LEU A 108 -1.05 -5.26 -15.56
C LEU A 108 -0.75 -4.63 -16.93
N SER A 109 -0.14 -3.45 -16.96
CA SER A 109 0.27 -2.81 -18.21
C SER A 109 1.25 -3.67 -18.99
N GLY A 110 2.27 -4.21 -18.33
CA GLY A 110 3.27 -5.09 -18.94
C GLY A 110 2.68 -6.42 -19.42
N LEU A 111 1.97 -7.14 -18.54
CA LEU A 111 1.42 -8.47 -18.84
C LEU A 111 0.36 -8.47 -19.94
N TYR A 112 -0.33 -7.34 -20.14
CA TYR A 112 -1.39 -7.19 -21.14
C TYR A 112 -1.04 -6.21 -22.26
N ALA A 113 0.24 -5.82 -22.36
CA ALA A 113 0.77 -4.93 -23.40
C ALA A 113 -0.13 -3.70 -23.64
N LEU A 114 -0.51 -3.01 -22.56
CA LEU A 114 -1.33 -1.81 -22.66
C LEU A 114 -0.52 -0.69 -23.31
N PRO A 115 -1.06 0.03 -24.31
CA PRO A 115 -0.33 1.06 -25.05
C PRO A 115 -0.26 2.36 -24.24
N MET A 116 0.60 2.36 -23.21
CA MET A 116 0.73 3.45 -22.23
C MET A 116 2.19 3.67 -21.87
N THR A 117 2.55 4.90 -21.57
CA THR A 117 3.87 5.27 -21.03
C THR A 117 3.93 5.03 -19.52
N GLY A 118 5.15 4.92 -18.96
CA GLY A 118 5.33 4.62 -17.54
C GLY A 118 4.59 5.57 -16.58
N ALA A 119 4.50 6.86 -16.90
CA ALA A 119 3.76 7.83 -16.09
C ALA A 119 2.24 7.62 -16.10
N GLU A 120 1.70 6.99 -17.14
CA GLU A 120 0.27 6.73 -17.31
C GLU A 120 -0.18 5.41 -16.68
N MET A 121 0.77 4.52 -16.33
CA MET A 121 0.54 3.21 -15.73
C MET A 121 0.17 3.31 -14.24
N THR A 122 -0.94 3.96 -13.95
CA THR A 122 -1.46 4.11 -12.59
C THR A 122 -2.97 3.90 -12.56
N PHE A 123 -3.46 3.28 -11.49
CA PHE A 123 -4.90 3.11 -11.28
C PHE A 123 -5.66 4.43 -11.10
N ALA A 124 -4.96 5.53 -10.80
CA ALA A 124 -5.53 6.86 -10.76
C ALA A 124 -5.97 7.38 -12.14
N ASN A 125 -5.36 6.85 -13.21
CA ASN A 125 -5.63 7.28 -14.58
C ASN A 125 -6.89 6.58 -15.11
N GLY A 126 -7.88 7.35 -15.57
CA GLY A 126 -9.08 6.80 -16.21
C GLY A 126 -8.75 5.98 -17.46
N ASP A 127 -7.79 6.45 -18.26
CA ASP A 127 -7.39 5.79 -19.50
C ASP A 127 -6.77 4.41 -19.27
N PHE A 128 -6.11 4.19 -18.12
CA PHE A 128 -5.62 2.87 -17.74
C PHE A 128 -6.75 1.84 -17.73
N TRP A 129 -7.89 2.18 -17.13
CA TRP A 129 -9.04 1.28 -17.06
C TRP A 129 -9.68 1.07 -18.43
N HIS A 130 -9.71 2.11 -19.27
CA HIS A 130 -10.19 2.02 -20.66
C HIS A 130 -9.30 1.10 -21.52
N GLN A 131 -7.97 1.20 -21.39
CA GLN A 131 -7.04 0.32 -22.08
C GLN A 131 -7.18 -1.13 -21.59
N LEU A 132 -7.28 -1.34 -20.26
CA LEU A 132 -7.42 -2.67 -19.69
C LEU A 132 -8.72 -3.36 -20.11
N VAL A 133 -9.86 -2.65 -20.13
CA VAL A 133 -11.12 -3.26 -20.58
C VAL A 133 -11.12 -3.55 -22.08
N SER A 134 -10.44 -2.73 -22.89
CA SER A 134 -10.35 -2.92 -24.34
C SER A 134 -9.44 -4.10 -24.71
N ARG A 135 -8.30 -4.27 -24.02
CA ARG A 135 -7.32 -5.34 -24.28
C ARG A 135 -7.66 -6.64 -23.57
N ALA A 136 -8.19 -6.57 -22.35
CA ALA A 136 -8.38 -7.73 -21.49
C ALA A 136 -9.66 -7.58 -20.61
N PRO A 137 -10.86 -7.66 -21.19
CA PRO A 137 -12.12 -7.39 -20.48
C PRO A 137 -12.36 -8.31 -19.27
N ASN A 138 -11.94 -9.58 -19.37
CA ASN A 138 -12.05 -10.54 -18.26
C ASN A 138 -11.10 -10.20 -17.11
N VAL A 139 -9.95 -9.59 -17.40
CA VAL A 139 -9.02 -9.09 -16.39
C VAL A 139 -9.64 -7.88 -15.72
N HIS A 140 -10.08 -6.88 -16.49
CA HIS A 140 -10.78 -5.71 -15.96
C HIS A 140 -11.91 -6.10 -14.99
N ARG A 141 -12.78 -7.06 -15.36
CA ARG A 141 -13.87 -7.55 -14.49
C ARG A 141 -13.37 -8.10 -13.15
N ARG A 142 -12.24 -8.82 -13.12
CA ARG A 142 -11.68 -9.37 -11.87
C ARG A 142 -11.17 -8.30 -10.91
N TYR A 143 -10.69 -7.16 -11.43
CA TYR A 143 -10.16 -6.05 -10.63
C TYR A 143 -11.23 -4.98 -10.32
N HIS A 144 -12.35 -4.96 -11.04
CA HIS A 144 -13.43 -4.00 -10.84
C HIS A 144 -13.91 -3.85 -9.38
N PRO A 145 -14.07 -4.93 -8.59
CA PRO A 145 -14.47 -4.80 -7.18
C PRO A 145 -13.50 -3.99 -6.30
N LEU A 146 -12.22 -3.88 -6.70
CA LEU A 146 -11.21 -3.13 -5.97
C LEU A 146 -11.27 -1.62 -6.24
N ARG A 147 -12.06 -1.14 -7.22
CA ARG A 147 -12.04 0.28 -7.63
C ARG A 147 -12.38 1.24 -6.49
N LEU A 148 -13.40 0.92 -5.68
CA LEU A 148 -13.78 1.78 -4.56
C LEU A 148 -12.65 1.93 -3.54
N PHE A 149 -12.02 0.81 -3.19
CA PHE A 149 -10.85 0.80 -2.31
C PHE A 149 -9.69 1.61 -2.92
N ILE A 150 -9.34 1.35 -4.17
CA ILE A 150 -8.25 2.04 -4.87
C ILE A 150 -8.50 3.54 -4.88
N THR A 151 -9.70 3.98 -5.28
CA THR A 151 -10.05 5.41 -5.33
C THR A 151 -9.99 6.04 -3.94
N GLU A 152 -10.51 5.36 -2.91
CA GLU A 152 -10.43 5.86 -1.54
C GLU A 152 -8.98 5.99 -1.07
N PHE A 153 -8.16 4.96 -1.24
CA PHE A 153 -6.77 4.97 -0.80
C PHE A 153 -5.97 6.05 -1.52
N LEU A 154 -6.11 6.14 -2.85
CA LEU A 154 -5.44 7.16 -3.64
C LEU A 154 -5.86 8.58 -3.21
N ARG A 155 -7.14 8.78 -2.89
CA ARG A 155 -7.61 10.05 -2.33
C ARG A 155 -6.87 10.38 -1.02
N TRP A 156 -6.72 9.41 -0.11
CA TRP A 156 -5.96 9.59 1.13
C TRP A 156 -4.50 9.95 0.89
N THR A 157 -3.88 9.39 -0.15
CA THR A 157 -2.49 9.73 -0.51
C THR A 157 -2.36 11.18 -0.99
N THR A 158 -3.27 11.62 -1.87
CA THR A 158 -3.28 12.98 -2.43
C THR A 158 -3.63 14.03 -1.37
N GLU A 159 -4.59 13.71 -0.49
CA GLU A 159 -5.08 14.63 0.54
C GLU A 159 -4.29 14.52 1.86
N SER A 160 -3.16 13.81 1.87
CA SER A 160 -2.40 13.53 3.10
C SER A 160 -2.04 14.79 3.91
N ALA A 161 -1.66 15.88 3.24
CA ALA A 161 -1.38 17.17 3.87
C ALA A 161 -2.60 17.79 4.57
N HIS A 162 -3.81 17.43 4.15
CA HIS A 162 -5.08 17.89 4.73
C HIS A 162 -5.68 16.88 5.71
N ARG A 163 -5.14 15.67 5.76
CA ARG A 163 -5.63 14.58 6.60
C ARG A 163 -4.75 14.33 7.82
N ILE A 164 -3.47 14.64 7.73
CA ILE A 164 -2.50 14.41 8.81
C ILE A 164 -2.15 15.75 9.47
N PRO A 165 -2.90 16.18 10.51
CA PRO A 165 -2.69 17.48 11.11
C PRO A 165 -1.34 17.60 11.81
N PRO A 166 -0.74 18.81 11.82
CA PRO A 166 0.36 19.11 12.72
C PRO A 166 -0.09 19.02 14.18
N ILE A 167 0.84 18.75 15.10
CA ILE A 167 0.53 18.50 16.51
C ILE A 167 -0.19 19.69 17.18
N VAL A 168 0.17 20.91 16.79
CA VAL A 168 -0.46 22.14 17.33
C VAL A 168 -1.98 22.18 17.11
N VAL A 169 -2.48 21.62 16.00
CA VAL A 169 -3.93 21.56 15.72
C VAL A 169 -4.64 20.65 16.71
N ILE A 170 -4.00 19.56 17.11
CA ILE A 170 -4.56 18.58 18.06
C ILE A 170 -4.56 19.16 19.46
N GLU A 171 -3.50 19.86 19.84
CA GLU A 171 -3.42 20.54 21.12
C GLU A 171 -4.46 21.66 21.23
N ASN A 172 -4.76 22.35 20.13
CA ASN A 172 -5.84 23.33 20.08
C ASN A 172 -7.23 22.68 20.19
N GLN A 173 -7.46 21.56 19.50
CA GLN A 173 -8.79 20.91 19.48
C GLN A 173 -9.11 20.18 20.79
N PHE A 174 -8.13 19.51 21.38
CA PHE A 174 -8.35 18.59 22.50
C PHE A 174 -7.68 19.02 23.80
N GLY A 175 -6.86 20.08 23.75
CA GLY A 175 -6.06 20.54 24.88
C GLY A 175 -4.73 19.78 25.03
N LYS A 176 -3.79 20.41 25.72
CA LYS A 176 -2.45 19.86 25.98
C LYS A 176 -2.43 18.51 26.70
N TYR A 177 -3.48 18.25 27.51
CA TYR A 177 -3.62 17.04 28.33
C TYR A 177 -4.71 16.10 27.80
N ALA A 178 -5.06 16.21 26.51
CA ALA A 178 -5.99 15.31 25.86
C ALA A 178 -5.59 13.84 26.05
N PRO A 179 -6.57 12.93 26.17
CA PRO A 179 -6.29 11.50 26.19
C PRO A 179 -5.42 11.08 25.00
N ARG A 180 -4.48 10.18 25.26
CA ARG A 180 -3.51 9.69 24.29
C ARG A 180 -4.15 9.25 22.98
N ASP A 181 -5.20 8.42 23.05
CA ASP A 181 -5.87 7.88 21.86
C ASP A 181 -6.38 8.99 20.94
N THR A 182 -6.89 10.08 21.51
CA THR A 182 -7.33 11.26 20.77
C THR A 182 -6.16 11.96 20.06
N ARG A 183 -4.98 12.02 20.68
CA ARG A 183 -3.77 12.64 20.07
C ARG A 183 -3.17 11.81 18.94
N LEU A 184 -3.54 10.53 18.83
CA LEU A 184 -3.06 9.61 17.79
C LEU A 184 -3.93 9.59 16.54
N GLN A 185 -5.08 10.28 16.56
CA GLN A 185 -6.02 10.33 15.46
C GLN A 185 -5.60 11.32 14.37
N VAL A 186 -6.18 11.12 13.18
CA VAL A 186 -6.02 11.94 11.99
C VAL A 186 -7.39 12.32 11.44
N PHE A 187 -7.45 13.28 10.52
CA PHE A 187 -8.71 13.76 9.96
C PHE A 187 -9.29 12.81 8.93
N ASP A 188 -10.58 12.55 9.05
CA ASP A 188 -11.41 11.82 8.10
C ASP A 188 -12.48 12.73 7.46
N ASP A 189 -12.08 13.96 7.13
CA ASP A 189 -12.94 14.91 6.42
C ASP A 189 -12.29 15.33 5.09
N PRO A 190 -12.89 15.00 3.92
CA PRO A 190 -12.36 15.38 2.62
C PRO A 190 -12.51 16.89 2.31
N GLN A 191 -13.33 17.63 3.04
CA GLN A 191 -13.58 19.06 2.77
C GLN A 191 -12.68 19.99 3.57
N LEU A 192 -11.98 19.45 4.57
CA LEU A 192 -11.11 20.25 5.43
C LEU A 192 -9.82 20.62 4.71
N THR A 193 -9.51 21.91 4.68
CA THR A 193 -8.23 22.43 4.16
C THR A 193 -7.27 22.78 5.28
N LEU A 194 -5.98 22.88 4.96
CA LEU A 194 -4.94 23.20 5.96
C LEU A 194 -5.23 24.50 6.75
N PRO A 195 -5.67 25.62 6.14
CA PRO A 195 -6.00 26.84 6.89
C PRO A 195 -7.18 26.67 7.86
N GLN A 196 -8.18 25.88 7.46
CA GLN A 196 -9.39 25.63 8.26
C GLN A 196 -9.12 24.78 9.50
N MET A 197 -7.99 24.06 9.55
CA MET A 197 -7.60 23.27 10.73
C MET A 197 -7.39 24.10 12.01
N SER A 198 -7.18 25.41 11.87
CA SER A 198 -7.02 26.32 13.01
C SER A 198 -8.34 26.74 13.66
N ASP A 199 -9.48 26.46 13.02
CA ASP A 199 -10.79 26.85 13.49
C ASP A 199 -11.36 25.82 14.47
N ALA A 200 -11.27 26.14 15.76
CA ALA A 200 -11.78 25.31 16.85
C ALA A 200 -13.32 25.18 16.87
N THR A 201 -14.04 25.95 16.06
CA THR A 201 -15.51 25.85 15.95
C THR A 201 -15.97 24.74 15.01
N LEU A 202 -15.08 24.26 14.14
CA LEU A 202 -15.39 23.20 13.20
C LEU A 202 -15.45 21.83 13.90
N HIS A 203 -16.55 21.12 13.67
CA HIS A 203 -16.73 19.74 14.12
C HIS A 203 -16.02 18.81 13.14
N MET A 204 -14.77 18.48 13.45
CA MET A 204 -13.93 17.65 12.60
C MET A 204 -14.14 16.17 12.91
N ARG A 205 -14.17 15.33 11.87
CA ARG A 205 -14.19 13.87 12.02
C ARG A 205 -12.77 13.34 12.18
N TRP A 206 -12.57 12.53 13.21
CA TRP A 206 -11.28 11.93 13.54
C TRP A 206 -11.34 10.42 13.36
N ILE A 207 -10.23 9.83 12.93
CA ILE A 207 -10.08 8.38 12.75
C ILE A 207 -8.74 7.91 13.26
N ASP A 208 -8.71 6.67 13.75
CA ASP A 208 -7.46 5.99 14.06
C ASP A 208 -6.77 5.51 12.76
N PRO A 209 -5.52 5.92 12.49
CA PRO A 209 -4.68 5.35 11.43
C PRO A 209 -4.67 3.81 11.34
N LEU A 210 -4.69 3.09 12.45
CA LEU A 210 -4.71 1.62 12.44
C LEU A 210 -6.07 1.06 12.01
N ALA A 211 -7.17 1.75 12.30
CA ALA A 211 -8.49 1.37 11.78
C ALA A 211 -8.57 1.53 10.25
N LEU A 212 -7.85 2.50 9.68
CA LEU A 212 -7.69 2.60 8.22
C LEU A 212 -6.91 1.42 7.67
N HIS A 213 -5.83 1.01 8.36
CA HIS A 213 -5.05 -0.18 7.98
C HIS A 213 -5.90 -1.44 7.97
N ASP A 214 -6.64 -1.72 9.05
CA ASP A 214 -7.49 -2.92 9.16
C ASP A 214 -8.53 -2.99 8.03
N ARG A 215 -9.04 -1.83 7.61
CA ARG A 215 -9.99 -1.70 6.49
C ARG A 215 -9.34 -1.92 5.12
N TRP A 216 -8.11 -1.46 4.92
CA TRP A 216 -7.45 -1.48 3.61
C TRP A 216 -6.61 -2.73 3.36
N LYS A 217 -5.99 -3.30 4.39
CA LYS A 217 -5.12 -4.48 4.30
C LYS A 217 -5.77 -5.64 3.53
N PRO A 218 -7.03 -6.04 3.79
CA PRO A 218 -7.66 -7.13 3.05
C PRO A 218 -7.71 -6.88 1.54
N ASN A 219 -7.91 -5.62 1.12
CA ASN A 219 -7.96 -5.27 -0.29
C ASN A 219 -6.57 -5.19 -0.94
N PHE A 220 -5.55 -4.77 -0.20
CA PHE A 220 -4.16 -4.88 -0.64
C PHE A 220 -3.73 -6.34 -0.83
N MET A 221 -4.10 -7.22 0.10
CA MET A 221 -3.84 -8.66 0.00
C MET A 221 -4.57 -9.26 -1.20
N LEU A 222 -5.85 -8.92 -1.40
CA LEU A 222 -6.62 -9.37 -2.55
C LEU A 222 -6.04 -8.86 -3.88
N LEU A 223 -5.49 -7.65 -3.91
CA LEU A 223 -4.76 -7.14 -5.07
C LEU A 223 -3.52 -7.98 -5.36
N CYS A 224 -2.69 -8.26 -4.34
CA CYS A 224 -1.50 -9.09 -4.46
C CYS A 224 -1.83 -10.51 -4.94
N ASP A 225 -2.88 -11.12 -4.40
CA ASP A 225 -3.35 -12.45 -4.81
C ASP A 225 -3.75 -12.48 -6.29
N LYS A 226 -4.49 -11.48 -6.75
CA LYS A 226 -4.93 -11.39 -8.16
C LYS A 226 -3.74 -11.20 -9.10
N LEU A 227 -2.78 -10.35 -8.73
CA LEU A 227 -1.58 -10.07 -9.53
C LEU A 227 -0.65 -11.29 -9.56
N ALA A 228 -0.49 -11.99 -8.44
CA ALA A 228 0.27 -13.24 -8.39
C ALA A 228 -0.31 -14.28 -9.36
N VAL A 229 -1.64 -14.44 -9.40
CA VAL A 229 -2.31 -15.32 -10.39
C VAL A 229 -2.05 -14.88 -11.84
N ASP A 230 -1.96 -13.58 -12.10
CA ASP A 230 -1.68 -13.08 -13.46
C ASP A 230 -0.21 -13.31 -13.86
N LEU A 231 0.72 -13.17 -12.92
CA LEU A 231 2.12 -13.52 -13.11
C LEU A 231 2.30 -15.03 -13.35
N GLU A 232 1.62 -15.88 -12.57
CA GLU A 232 1.61 -17.33 -12.78
C GLU A 232 1.17 -17.69 -14.20
N LYS A 233 0.04 -17.12 -14.67
CA LYS A 233 -0.48 -17.35 -16.02
C LYS A 233 0.43 -16.82 -17.13
N ALA A 234 1.19 -15.77 -16.87
CA ALA A 234 2.13 -15.22 -17.84
C ALA A 234 3.32 -16.16 -18.07
N LEU A 235 3.75 -16.89 -17.04
CA LEU A 235 4.83 -17.90 -17.16
C LEU A 235 4.42 -19.11 -18.02
N GLU A 236 3.13 -19.43 -18.06
CA GLU A 236 2.56 -20.50 -18.88
C GLU A 236 2.43 -20.09 -20.36
N GLN A 237 2.46 -18.78 -20.67
CA GLN A 237 2.21 -18.24 -22.00
C GLN A 237 3.39 -17.39 -22.49
N PRO A 238 4.45 -18.00 -23.05
CA PRO A 238 5.72 -17.33 -23.36
C PRO A 238 5.66 -16.17 -24.38
N GLY A 239 4.49 -15.87 -24.97
CA GLY A 239 4.31 -14.75 -25.90
C GLY A 239 3.65 -13.48 -25.32
N ARG A 240 3.37 -13.43 -24.00
CA ARG A 240 2.70 -12.27 -23.38
C ARG A 240 3.62 -11.17 -22.86
N ILE A 241 4.90 -11.48 -22.70
CA ILE A 241 5.89 -10.56 -22.14
C ILE A 241 6.78 -10.15 -23.32
N ALA A 242 6.43 -9.04 -23.96
CA ALA A 242 7.21 -8.43 -25.04
C ALA A 242 8.13 -7.34 -24.49
#